data_AF-A0A559IWT0-F1
#
_entry.id   AF-A0A559IWT0-F1
#
_cell.length_a   1.000
_cell.length_b   1.000
_cell.length_c   1.000
_cell.angle_alpha   90.00
_cell.angle_beta   90.00
_cell.angle_gamma   90.00
#
_symmetry.space_group_name_H-M   'P 1'
#
loop_
_entity.id
_entity.type
_entity.pdbx_description
1 polymer ?
#
loop_
_entity_poly.entity_id
_entity_poly.type
_entity_poly.pdbx_seq_one_letter_code
_entity_poly.pdbx_strand_id
1 'polypeptide(L)' 'MSTPLNVRQAQQGDRQAFIQLIRTFEANMYAFSRTMLSSDEDCADAIQETILLAYRSITTLKTRHPV' A
#
# COMPACT_ATOMS: atom_id res chain seq x y z
N MET A 1 -14.92 -8.42 -9.82
CA MET A 1 -15.27 -6.99 -9.95
C MET A 1 -14.01 -6.19 -9.70
N SER A 2 -13.53 -5.42 -10.68
CA SER A 2 -12.35 -4.57 -10.53
C SER A 2 -12.78 -3.23 -9.95
N THR A 3 -12.71 -3.09 -8.63
CA THR A 3 -13.03 -1.83 -7.95
C THR A 3 -11.97 -0.79 -8.32
N PRO A 4 -12.33 0.41 -8.80
CA PRO A 4 -11.35 1.44 -9.11
C PRO A 4 -10.56 1.81 -7.84
N LEU A 5 -9.23 1.77 -7.94
CA LEU A 5 -8.32 2.17 -6.87
C LEU A 5 -8.48 3.67 -6.59
N ASN A 6 -9.08 4.03 -5.47
CA ASN A 6 -9.37 5.43 -5.16
C ASN A 6 -8.42 5.98 -4.10
N VAL A 7 -7.27 6.47 -4.58
CA VAL A 7 -6.26 7.13 -3.73
C VAL A 7 -6.84 8.36 -3.03
N ARG A 8 -7.74 9.11 -3.68
CA ARG A 8 -8.36 10.30 -3.09
C ARG A 8 -9.28 9.97 -1.92
N GLN A 9 -10.07 8.92 -2.03
CA GLN A 9 -10.90 8.47 -0.91
C GLN A 9 -10.03 8.04 0.28
N ALA A 10 -8.97 7.27 0.01
CA ALA A 10 -8.05 6.84 1.06
C ALA A 10 -7.31 8.04 1.71
N GLN A 11 -6.90 9.04 0.92
CA GLN A 11 -6.38 10.33 1.41
C GLN A 11 -7.36 11.08 2.32
N GLN A 12 -8.67 10.97 2.06
CA GLN A 12 -9.73 11.60 2.86
C GLN A 12 -10.12 10.79 4.11
N GLY A 13 -9.45 9.66 4.37
CA GLY A 13 -9.69 8.81 5.54
C GLY A 13 -10.62 7.62 5.29
N ASP A 14 -10.97 7.33 4.04
CA ASP A 14 -11.71 6.10 3.69
C ASP A 14 -10.81 4.87 3.88
N ARG A 15 -11.06 4.15 4.98
CA ARG A 15 -10.32 2.94 5.34
C ARG A 15 -10.53 1.80 4.34
N GLN A 16 -11.72 1.68 3.74
CA GLN A 16 -11.98 0.61 2.76
C GLN A 16 -11.23 0.88 1.46
N ALA A 17 -11.16 2.15 1.03
CA ALA A 17 -10.33 2.55 -0.10
C ALA A 17 -8.85 2.22 0.15
N PHE A 18 -8.33 2.47 1.36
CA PHE A 18 -6.96 2.08 1.73
C PHE A 18 -6.74 0.57 1.68
N ILE A 19 -7.63 -0.23 2.28
CA ILE A 19 -7.54 -1.69 2.27
C ILE A 19 -7.52 -2.22 0.83
N GLN A 20 -8.36 -1.67 -0.05
CA GLN A 20 -8.40 -2.07 -1.45
C GLN A 20 -7.09 -1.72 -2.19
N LEU A 21 -6.48 -0.57 -1.89
CA LEU A 21 -5.15 -0.22 -2.40
C LEU A 21 -4.11 -1.24 -1.96
N ILE A 22 -4.02 -1.53 -0.66
CA ILE A 22 -3.06 -2.49 -0.12
C ILE A 22 -3.21 -3.88 -0.73
N ARG A 23 -4.44 -4.42 -0.81
CA ARG A 23 -4.70 -5.72 -1.44
C ARG A 23 -4.28 -5.78 -2.91
N THR A 24 -4.35 -4.65 -3.60
CA THR A 24 -3.93 -4.59 -5.01
C THR A 24 -2.41 -4.64 -5.16
N PHE A 25 -1.66 -4.12 -4.18
CA PHE A 25 -0.20 -4.12 -4.19
C PHE A 25 0.44 -5.25 -3.38
N GLU A 26 -0.34 -6.02 -2.62
CA GLU A 26 0.15 -7.07 -1.71
C GLU A 26 1.10 -8.07 -2.39
N ALA A 27 0.70 -8.63 -3.53
CA ALA A 27 1.54 -9.56 -4.28
C ALA A 27 2.85 -8.92 -4.77
N ASN A 28 2.81 -7.63 -5.15
CA ASN A 28 4.00 -6.90 -5.59
C ASN A 28 4.94 -6.59 -4.42
N MET A 29 4.38 -6.21 -3.26
CA MET A 29 5.16 -5.98 -2.05
C MET A 29 5.87 -7.27 -1.61
N TYR A 30 5.17 -8.40 -1.66
CA TYR A 30 5.75 -9.71 -1.37
C TYR A 30 6.83 -10.13 -2.35
N ALA A 31 6.57 -10.01 -3.66
CA ALA A 31 7.56 -10.32 -4.68
C ALA A 31 8.82 -9.46 -4.52
N PHE A 32 8.66 -8.16 -4.23
CA PHE A 32 9.77 -7.24 -4.01
C PHE A 32 10.54 -7.55 -2.72
N SER A 33 9.86 -7.78 -1.59
CA SER A 33 10.52 -8.11 -0.33
C SER A 33 11.33 -9.41 -0.42
N ARG A 34 10.82 -10.43 -1.12
CA ARG A 34 11.54 -11.69 -1.38
C ARG A 34 12.82 -11.53 -2.19
N THR A 35 12.99 -10.42 -2.92
CA THR A 35 14.28 -10.12 -3.59
C THR A 35 15.34 -9.55 -2.66
N MET A 36 14.93 -9.04 -1.48
CA MET A 36 15.81 -8.38 -0.51
C MET A 36 16.02 -9.21 0.76
N LEU A 37 15.05 -10.04 1.14
CA LEU A 37 15.01 -10.78 2.39
C LEU A 37 14.91 -12.28 2.14
N SER A 38 15.53 -13.07 3.01
CA SER A 38 15.71 -14.50 2.79
C SER A 38 14.56 -15.35 3.35
N SER A 39 13.93 -14.91 4.45
CA SER A 39 12.84 -15.61 5.11
C SER A 39 11.47 -14.97 4.83
N ASP A 40 10.41 -15.78 4.91
CA ASP A 40 9.04 -15.29 4.76
C ASP A 40 8.58 -14.45 5.97
N GLU A 41 9.15 -14.70 7.14
CA GLU A 41 8.90 -13.94 8.37
C GLU A 41 9.42 -12.50 8.23
N ASP A 42 10.69 -12.33 7.83
CA ASP A 42 11.27 -11.00 7.59
C ASP A 42 10.50 -10.24 6.50
N CYS A 43 10.01 -10.96 5.48
CA CYS A 43 9.18 -10.37 4.44
C CYS A 43 7.83 -9.89 4.99
N ALA A 44 7.16 -10.70 5.80
CA ALA A 44 5.90 -10.33 6.42
C ALA A 44 6.06 -9.08 7.30
N ASP A 45 7.12 -9.03 8.11
CA ASP A 45 7.43 -7.89 8.98
C ASP A 45 7.69 -6.61 8.17
N ALA A 46 8.54 -6.68 7.15
CA ALA A 46 8.85 -5.54 6.29
C ALA A 46 7.61 -5.02 5.53
N ILE A 47 6.75 -5.92 5.04
CA ILE A 47 5.49 -5.55 4.38
C ILE A 47 4.54 -4.91 5.38
N GLN A 48 4.43 -5.45 6.59
CA GLN A 48 3.54 -4.90 7.62
C GLN A 48 3.97 -3.50 8.05
N GLU A 49 5.27 -3.27 8.24
CA GLU A 49 5.83 -1.94 8.52
C GLU A 49 5.58 -0.97 7.34
N THR A 50 5.77 -1.44 6.11
CA THR A 50 5.49 -0.65 4.90
C THR A 50 4.02 -0.23 4.82
N ILE A 51 3.09 -1.14 5.09
CA ILE A 51 1.64 -0.85 5.11
C ILE A 51 1.33 0.20 6.19
N LEU A 52 1.93 0.08 7.38
CA LEU A 52 1.73 1.04 8.47
C LEU A 52 2.24 2.44 8.10
N LEU A 53 3.43 2.53 7.49
CA LEU A 53 4.01 3.79 7.00
C LEU A 53 3.14 4.39 5.88
N ALA A 54 2.66 3.57 4.96
CA ALA A 54 1.75 4.00 3.90
C ALA A 54 0.44 4.55 4.47
N TYR A 55 -0.15 3.89 5.47
CA TYR A 55 -1.38 4.35 6.12
C TYR A 55 -1.20 5.72 6.79
N ARG A 56 -0.08 5.93 7.47
CA ARG A 56 0.22 7.20 8.15
C ARG A 56 0.51 8.34 7.17
N SER A 57 1.10 8.03 6.02
CA SER A 57 1.52 9.02 5.03
C SER A 57 0.51 9.26 3.91
N ILE A 58 -0.51 8.42 3.76
CA ILE A 58 -1.43 8.54 2.61
C ILE A 58 -2.14 9.88 2.56
N THR A 59 -2.46 10.48 3.71
CA THR A 59 -3.11 11.80 3.80
C THR A 59 -2.23 12.95 3.30
N THR A 60 -0.90 12.76 3.30
CA THR A 60 0.08 13.75 2.84
C THR A 60 0.65 13.43 1.45
N LEU A 61 0.24 12.30 0.88
CA LEU A 61 0.67 11.86 -0.44
C LEU A 61 0.28 12.91 -1.48
N LYS A 62 1.27 13.44 -2.22
CA LYS A 62 1.03 14.44 -3.26
C LYS A 62 0.25 13.80 -4.40
N THR A 63 -0.95 14.30 -4.66
CA THR A 63 -1.67 13.97 -5.90
C THR A 63 -0.94 14.66 -7.04
N ARG A 64 -0.44 13.88 -8.03
CA ARG A 64 0.26 14.44 -9.19
C ARG A 64 -0.64 15.48 -9.85
N HIS A 65 -0.11 16.68 -10.06
CA HIS A 65 -0.78 17.72 -10.83
C HIS A 65 -0.86 17.22 -12.29
N PRO A 66 -2.04 17.23 -12.93
CA PRO A 66 -2.10 17.04 -14.38
C PRO A 66 -1.32 18.19 -15.03
N VAL A 67 -0.34 17.84 -15.85
CA VAL A 67 0.35 18.77 -16.76
C VAL A 67 -0.50 18.87 -18.02
#